data_AF-A0A7Y4M227-F1
#
_entry.id   AF-A0A7Y4M227-F1
#
_cell.length_a   1.000
_cell.length_b   1.000
_cell.length_c   1.000
_cell.angle_alpha   90.00
_cell.angle_beta   90.00
_cell.angle_gamma   90.00
#
_symmetry.space_group_name_H-M   'P 1'
#
loop_
_entity.id
_entity.type
_entity.pdbx_description
1 polymer ?
#
loop_
_entity_poly.entity_id
_entity_poly.type
_entity_poly.pdbx_seq_one_letter_code
_entity_poly.pdbx_strand_id
1 'polypeptide(L)'
;MASESLSFIDALCSNGPAPDRADKMMLYGRFVGAWDGTVTVHRANGERFDSSCEVHFGWALQGRAIQDVWIVPARTGRAAGEDDRMYGTTLRIYDPGQDNWQIIFVDPVRQSYNRMTGRQVGDDIVQEYRDAAGTICQWCFTEIEANSLHWISRESTDERKSWRLTGEFYLKRSVRPTAVSSGEV
;
A
#
# COMPACT_ATOMS: atom_id res chain seq x y z
N MET A 1 -28.61 -16.02 -18.99
CA MET A 1 -28.30 -15.65 -17.60
C MET A 1 -26.87 -16.10 -17.36
N ALA A 2 -25.90 -15.20 -17.47
CA ALA A 2 -24.51 -15.56 -17.20
C ALA A 2 -24.40 -15.93 -15.72
N SER A 3 -23.78 -17.06 -15.42
CA SER A 3 -23.43 -17.47 -14.06
C SER A 3 -22.62 -16.33 -13.44
N GLU A 4 -23.17 -15.64 -12.44
CA GLU A 4 -22.33 -14.84 -11.55
C GLU A 4 -21.29 -15.80 -10.96
N SER A 5 -20.02 -15.58 -11.28
CA SER A 5 -18.95 -16.32 -10.64
C SER A 5 -18.97 -15.94 -9.16
N LEU A 6 -19.25 -16.92 -8.32
CA LEU A 6 -19.21 -16.80 -6.85
C LEU A 6 -17.76 -16.86 -6.34
N SER A 7 -16.83 -16.23 -7.06
CA SER A 7 -15.43 -16.27 -6.67
C SER A 7 -15.17 -15.30 -5.52
N PHE A 8 -14.18 -15.63 -4.69
CA PHE A 8 -13.71 -14.73 -3.64
C PHE A 8 -13.33 -13.35 -4.21
N ILE A 9 -12.73 -13.31 -5.40
CA ILE A 9 -12.31 -12.07 -6.05
C ILE A 9 -13.51 -11.22 -6.44
N ASP A 10 -14.59 -11.81 -6.95
CA ASP A 10 -15.80 -11.08 -7.31
C ASP A 10 -16.51 -10.50 -6.09
N ALA A 11 -16.52 -11.23 -4.97
CA ALA A 11 -17.07 -10.75 -3.70
C ALA A 11 -16.19 -9.67 -3.05
N LEU A 12 -14.86 -9.73 -3.26
CA LEU A 12 -13.90 -8.81 -2.68
C LEU A 12 -13.84 -7.49 -3.46
N CYS A 13 -13.75 -7.54 -4.80
CA CYS A 13 -13.47 -6.39 -5.65
C CYS A 13 -14.67 -5.46 -5.81
N SER A 14 -14.37 -4.19 -6.11
CA SER A 14 -15.35 -3.17 -6.49
C SER A 14 -14.79 -2.28 -7.60
N ASN A 15 -15.65 -1.56 -8.31
CA ASN A 15 -15.24 -0.65 -9.38
C ASN A 15 -15.03 0.80 -8.90
N GLY A 16 -15.40 1.11 -7.66
CA GLY A 16 -15.35 2.46 -7.13
C GLY A 16 -15.64 2.53 -5.65
N PRO A 17 -15.61 3.75 -5.07
CA PRO A 17 -15.94 3.97 -3.67
C PRO A 17 -17.43 3.77 -3.42
N ALA A 18 -17.77 3.43 -2.17
CA ALA A 18 -19.15 3.43 -1.72
C ALA A 18 -19.74 4.86 -1.80
N PRO A 19 -20.96 5.05 -2.36
CA PRO A 19 -21.51 6.38 -2.61
C PRO A 19 -21.68 7.27 -1.38
N ASP A 20 -21.90 6.66 -0.21
CA ASP A 20 -22.15 7.35 1.06
C ASP A 20 -20.90 8.02 1.66
N ARG A 21 -19.71 7.74 1.13
CA ARG A 21 -18.42 8.20 1.66
C ARG A 21 -17.38 8.48 0.57
N ALA A 22 -17.83 8.68 -0.68
CA ALA A 22 -16.97 8.74 -1.85
C ALA A 22 -15.83 9.76 -1.72
N ASP A 23 -16.13 10.98 -1.26
CA ASP A 23 -15.14 12.05 -1.12
C ASP A 23 -14.01 11.67 -0.16
N LYS A 24 -14.36 11.11 1.01
CA LYS A 24 -13.38 10.67 2.00
C LYS A 24 -12.53 9.52 1.48
N MET A 25 -13.16 8.58 0.75
CA MET A 25 -12.48 7.42 0.17
C MET A 25 -11.40 7.80 -0.84
N MET A 26 -11.53 8.95 -1.53
CA MET A 26 -10.56 9.37 -2.54
C MET A 26 -9.18 9.72 -1.98
N LEU A 27 -9.02 9.88 -0.66
CA LEU A 27 -7.72 10.06 -0.02
C LEU A 27 -6.72 8.94 -0.42
N TYR A 28 -7.16 7.68 -0.32
CA TYR A 28 -6.39 6.53 -0.83
C TYR A 28 -6.88 6.05 -2.20
N GLY A 29 -8.14 6.36 -2.57
CA GLY A 29 -8.71 6.00 -3.88
C GLY A 29 -7.88 6.51 -5.06
N ARG A 30 -7.18 7.64 -4.89
CA ARG A 30 -6.24 8.16 -5.90
C ARG A 30 -5.09 7.20 -6.25
N PHE A 31 -4.78 6.23 -5.39
CA PHE A 31 -3.72 5.25 -5.64
C PHE A 31 -4.19 3.99 -6.38
N VAL A 32 -5.50 3.79 -6.54
CA VAL A 32 -6.05 2.60 -7.24
C VAL A 32 -5.38 2.41 -8.59
N GLY A 33 -4.93 1.19 -8.85
CA GLY A 33 -4.11 0.82 -10.00
C GLY A 33 -2.82 0.08 -9.61
N ALA A 34 -1.98 -0.15 -10.61
CA ALA A 34 -0.69 -0.81 -10.47
C ALA A 34 0.46 0.20 -10.50
N TRP A 35 1.49 -0.08 -9.71
CA TRP A 35 2.68 0.74 -9.55
C TRP A 35 3.92 -0.14 -9.57
N ASP A 36 4.94 0.31 -10.30
CA ASP A 36 6.27 -0.28 -10.31
C ASP A 36 7.25 0.69 -9.66
N GLY A 37 8.33 0.18 -9.07
CA GLY A 37 9.28 1.05 -8.44
C GLY A 37 10.51 0.37 -7.87
N THR A 38 11.18 1.11 -7.00
CA THR A 38 12.31 0.63 -6.20
C THR A 38 12.06 0.88 -4.73
N VAL A 39 12.62 0.01 -3.90
CA VAL A 39 12.67 0.17 -2.45
C VAL A 39 14.11 0.29 -1.97
N THR A 40 14.33 1.17 -1.01
CA THR A 40 15.54 1.25 -0.19
C THR A 40 15.17 1.00 1.26
N VAL A 41 15.86 0.07 1.93
CA VAL A 41 15.71 -0.20 3.37
C VAL A 41 16.97 0.25 4.10
N HIS A 42 16.78 1.01 5.17
CA HIS A 42 17.85 1.56 6.01
C HIS A 42 17.88 0.84 7.35
N ARG A 43 18.92 0.03 7.59
CA ARG A 43 19.10 -0.70 8.83
C ARG A 43 19.77 0.16 9.90
N ALA A 44 19.52 -0.16 11.16
CA ALA A 44 20.10 0.55 12.30
C ALA A 44 21.64 0.47 12.36
N ASN A 45 22.23 -0.58 11.77
CA ASN A 45 23.68 -0.75 11.66
C ASN A 45 24.31 0.07 10.51
N GLY A 46 23.53 0.89 9.80
CA GLY A 46 23.99 1.69 8.67
C GLY A 46 24.01 0.95 7.33
N GLU A 47 23.68 -0.35 7.30
CA GLU A 47 23.53 -1.07 6.04
C GLU A 47 22.30 -0.59 5.27
N ARG A 48 22.45 -0.56 3.95
CA ARG A 48 21.41 -0.25 2.99
C ARG A 48 21.11 -1.46 2.13
N PHE A 49 19.83 -1.70 1.88
CA PHE A 49 19.36 -2.72 0.95
C PHE A 49 18.46 -2.08 -0.11
N ASP A 50 18.76 -2.32 -1.38
CA ASP A 50 17.97 -1.84 -2.51
C ASP A 50 17.35 -3.01 -3.27
N SER A 51 16.12 -2.83 -3.75
CA SER A 51 15.43 -3.82 -4.58
C SER A 51 14.37 -3.19 -5.48
N SER A 52 13.91 -3.93 -6.50
CA SER A 52 12.68 -3.58 -7.21
C SER A 52 11.46 -3.80 -6.32
N CYS A 53 10.36 -3.13 -6.64
CA CYS A 53 9.08 -3.37 -5.97
C CYS A 53 7.92 -3.17 -6.95
N GLU A 54 6.79 -3.78 -6.62
CA GLU A 54 5.51 -3.46 -7.25
C GLU A 54 4.42 -3.35 -6.17
N VAL A 55 3.46 -2.46 -6.41
CA VAL A 55 2.34 -2.21 -5.50
C VAL A 55 1.04 -2.15 -6.31
N HIS A 56 0.01 -2.82 -5.82
CA HIS A 56 -1.31 -2.83 -6.47
C HIS A 56 -2.38 -2.39 -5.49
N PHE A 57 -3.12 -1.34 -5.83
CA PHE A 57 -4.24 -0.84 -5.05
C PHE A 57 -5.56 -1.17 -5.76
N GLY A 58 -6.56 -1.60 -5.01
CA GLY A 58 -7.90 -1.89 -5.51
C GLY A 58 -9.00 -1.44 -4.56
N TRP A 59 -10.16 -1.12 -5.11
CA TRP A 59 -11.38 -0.99 -4.33
C TRP A 59 -11.82 -2.36 -3.84
N ALA A 60 -12.13 -2.46 -2.55
CA ALA A 60 -12.54 -3.69 -1.92
C ALA A 60 -13.82 -3.51 -1.10
N LEU A 61 -14.50 -4.63 -0.82
CA LEU A 61 -15.66 -4.70 0.07
C LEU A 61 -16.76 -3.71 -0.36
N GLN A 62 -17.21 -3.83 -1.61
CA GLN A 62 -18.19 -2.93 -2.23
C GLN A 62 -17.79 -1.44 -2.14
N GLY A 63 -16.49 -1.14 -2.26
CA GLY A 63 -15.98 0.24 -2.24
C GLY A 63 -15.88 0.86 -0.86
N ARG A 64 -15.99 0.07 0.22
CA ARG A 64 -15.88 0.54 1.61
C ARG A 64 -14.46 0.42 2.16
N ALA A 65 -13.58 -0.23 1.42
CA ALA A 65 -12.17 -0.33 1.73
C ALA A 65 -11.32 -0.12 0.48
N ILE A 66 -10.08 0.29 0.70
CA ILE A 66 -8.99 0.08 -0.25
C ILE A 66 -8.17 -1.10 0.26
N GLN A 67 -7.90 -2.06 -0.61
CA GLN A 67 -6.91 -3.08 -0.34
C GLN A 67 -5.73 -2.89 -1.27
N ASP A 68 -4.53 -3.01 -0.72
CA ASP A 68 -3.30 -2.99 -1.50
C ASP A 68 -2.39 -4.17 -1.21
N VAL A 69 -1.54 -4.51 -2.18
CA VAL A 69 -0.56 -5.60 -2.09
C VAL A 69 0.81 -5.02 -2.44
N TRP A 70 1.78 -5.22 -1.55
CA TRP A 70 3.15 -4.73 -1.67
C TRP A 70 4.11 -5.90 -1.81
N ILE A 71 4.90 -5.90 -2.87
CA ILE A 71 5.74 -7.05 -3.25
C ILE A 71 7.18 -6.58 -3.48
N VAL A 72 8.14 -7.21 -2.79
CA VAL A 72 9.58 -6.97 -2.91
C VAL A 72 10.32 -8.30 -2.89
N PRO A 73 11.20 -8.60 -3.86
CA PRO A 73 11.40 -7.85 -5.12
C PRO A 73 10.12 -7.84 -5.97
N ALA A 74 10.04 -7.00 -7.01
CA ALA A 74 8.91 -7.06 -7.95
C ALA A 74 8.74 -8.49 -8.52
N ARG A 75 7.53 -8.90 -8.93
CA ARG A 75 7.33 -10.22 -9.55
C ARG A 75 7.87 -10.23 -10.96
N THR A 76 7.72 -9.12 -11.67
CA THR A 76 8.26 -8.95 -13.01
C THR A 76 9.78 -8.76 -12.95
N GLY A 77 10.52 -9.50 -13.76
CA GLY A 77 11.99 -9.40 -13.82
C GLY A 77 12.73 -10.05 -12.65
N ARG A 78 12.01 -10.76 -11.77
CA ARG A 78 12.60 -11.51 -10.66
C ARG A 78 13.47 -12.66 -11.17
N ALA A 79 14.63 -12.86 -10.55
CA ALA A 79 15.47 -14.01 -10.87
C ALA A 79 14.80 -15.32 -10.44
N ALA A 80 15.02 -16.40 -11.18
CA ALA A 80 14.49 -17.70 -10.81
C ALA A 80 15.05 -18.14 -9.44
N GLY A 81 14.16 -18.49 -8.52
CA GLY A 81 14.52 -18.89 -7.15
C GLY A 81 14.89 -17.74 -6.21
N GLU A 82 14.67 -16.48 -6.59
CA GLU A 82 14.83 -15.36 -5.66
C GLU A 82 13.69 -15.31 -4.64
N ASP A 83 14.04 -15.33 -3.36
CA ASP A 83 13.09 -15.29 -2.25
C ASP A 83 12.33 -13.96 -2.17
N ASP A 84 11.05 -14.07 -1.81
CA ASP A 84 10.27 -12.91 -1.39
C ASP A 84 10.89 -12.28 -0.14
N ARG A 85 11.09 -10.97 -0.18
CA ARG A 85 11.49 -10.16 0.97
C ARG A 85 10.31 -9.45 1.61
N MET A 86 9.23 -9.25 0.87
CA MET A 86 7.93 -8.74 1.34
C MET A 86 6.86 -9.21 0.37
N TYR A 87 5.77 -9.73 0.89
CA TYR A 87 4.56 -10.00 0.12
C TYR A 87 3.35 -9.72 1.00
N GLY A 88 3.17 -8.44 1.32
CA GLY A 88 2.18 -8.00 2.30
C GLY A 88 0.93 -7.41 1.66
N THR A 89 -0.16 -7.38 2.42
CA THR A 89 -1.38 -6.67 2.05
C THR A 89 -1.77 -5.67 3.12
N THR A 90 -2.25 -4.50 2.69
CA THR A 90 -2.89 -3.52 3.58
C THR A 90 -4.38 -3.47 3.30
N LEU A 91 -5.21 -3.49 4.34
CA LEU A 91 -6.61 -3.11 4.26
C LEU A 91 -6.79 -1.74 4.92
N ARG A 92 -7.34 -0.77 4.17
CA ARG A 92 -7.60 0.60 4.61
C ARG A 92 -9.09 0.84 4.63
N ILE A 93 -9.63 1.15 5.80
CA ILE A 93 -11.06 1.32 6.04
C ILE A 93 -11.28 2.72 6.61
N TYR A 94 -12.09 3.52 5.94
CA TYR A 94 -12.52 4.80 6.50
C TYR A 94 -13.64 4.56 7.52
N ASP A 95 -13.44 5.05 8.75
CA ASP A 95 -14.42 5.02 9.83
C ASP A 95 -15.14 6.38 9.92
N PRO A 96 -16.41 6.48 9.48
CA PRO A 96 -17.16 7.73 9.53
C PRO A 96 -17.43 8.22 10.97
N GLY A 97 -17.45 7.32 11.96
CA GLY A 97 -17.70 7.69 13.36
C GLY A 97 -16.49 8.36 14.02
N GLN A 98 -15.28 8.10 13.53
CA GLN A 98 -14.04 8.66 14.05
C GLN A 98 -13.40 9.71 13.11
N ASP A 99 -13.95 9.90 11.92
CA ASP A 99 -13.36 10.68 10.82
C ASP A 99 -11.87 10.38 10.59
N ASN A 100 -11.51 9.10 10.61
CA ASN A 100 -10.13 8.64 10.39
C ASN A 100 -10.08 7.34 9.59
N TRP A 101 -8.88 6.97 9.16
CA TRP A 101 -8.66 5.68 8.52
C TRP A 101 -8.13 4.66 9.53
N GLN A 102 -8.76 3.50 9.58
CA GLN A 102 -8.27 2.31 10.27
C GLN A 102 -7.52 1.45 9.26
N ILE A 103 -6.26 1.13 9.55
CA ILE A 103 -5.37 0.50 8.59
C ILE A 103 -4.72 -0.72 9.22
N ILE A 104 -4.78 -1.85 8.53
CA ILE A 104 -4.14 -3.10 8.96
C ILE A 104 -3.24 -3.57 7.83
N PHE A 105 -1.96 -3.71 8.12
CA PHE A 105 -0.99 -4.35 7.25
C PHE A 105 -0.61 -5.72 7.79
N VAL A 106 -0.54 -6.70 6.89
CA VAL A 106 -0.11 -8.06 7.16
C VAL A 106 0.91 -8.47 6.12
N ASP A 107 2.08 -8.92 6.56
CA ASP A 107 3.12 -9.52 5.72
C ASP A 107 3.53 -10.90 6.26
N PRO A 108 3.08 -12.00 5.63
CA PRO A 108 3.43 -13.35 6.06
C PRO A 108 4.89 -13.70 5.81
N VAL A 109 5.59 -13.01 4.89
CA VAL A 109 7.02 -13.25 4.64
C VAL A 109 7.84 -12.82 5.85
N ARG A 110 7.53 -11.65 6.41
CA ARG A 110 8.22 -11.08 7.58
C ARG A 110 7.55 -11.37 8.92
N GLN A 111 6.37 -11.99 8.91
CA GLN A 111 5.50 -12.13 10.08
C GLN A 111 5.21 -10.77 10.75
N SER A 112 4.93 -9.75 9.91
CA SER A 112 4.61 -8.40 10.37
C SER A 112 3.11 -8.16 10.38
N TYR A 113 2.60 -7.60 11.47
CA TYR A 113 1.19 -7.33 11.68
C TYR A 113 1.05 -5.94 12.31
N ASN A 114 0.75 -4.92 11.50
CA ASN A 114 0.70 -3.53 11.96
C ASN A 114 -0.72 -3.01 11.89
N ARG A 115 -1.21 -2.45 13.01
CA ARG A 115 -2.49 -1.73 13.07
C ARG A 115 -2.20 -0.25 13.29
N MET A 116 -2.71 0.58 12.40
CA MET A 116 -2.37 2.00 12.32
C MET A 116 -3.65 2.84 12.15
N THR A 117 -3.51 4.13 12.43
CA THR A 117 -4.49 5.13 12.00
C THR A 117 -3.90 6.01 10.92
N GLY A 118 -4.71 6.38 9.92
CA GLY A 118 -4.28 7.23 8.80
C GLY A 118 -5.10 8.51 8.70
N ARG A 119 -4.44 9.58 8.25
CA ARG A 119 -5.07 10.88 7.98
C ARG A 119 -4.25 11.70 6.99
N GLN A 120 -4.90 12.65 6.34
CA GLN A 120 -4.22 13.68 5.55
C GLN A 120 -3.49 14.65 6.49
N VAL A 121 -2.28 15.05 6.12
CA VAL A 121 -1.48 16.07 6.81
C VAL A 121 -0.85 16.96 5.75
N GLY A 122 -1.46 18.12 5.49
CA GLY A 122 -1.09 18.95 4.34
C GLY A 122 -1.34 18.20 3.03
N ASP A 123 -0.32 18.13 2.19
CA ASP A 123 -0.36 17.40 0.91
C ASP A 123 -0.01 15.91 1.06
N ASP A 124 0.47 15.51 2.23
CA ASP A 124 0.90 14.15 2.53
C ASP A 124 -0.22 13.34 3.21
N ILE A 125 -0.02 12.01 3.24
CA ILE A 125 -0.88 11.10 3.99
C ILE A 125 0.00 10.37 5.00
N VAL A 126 -0.30 10.56 6.29
CA VAL A 126 0.46 9.97 7.38
C VAL A 126 -0.35 8.85 8.02
N GLN A 127 0.28 7.68 8.13
CA GLN A 127 -0.21 6.54 8.88
C GLN A 127 0.69 6.35 10.09
N GLU A 128 0.12 6.13 11.26
CA GLU A 128 0.89 6.07 12.49
C GLU A 128 0.40 4.95 13.40
N TYR A 129 1.36 4.29 14.04
CA TYR A 129 1.14 3.38 15.16
C TYR A 129 2.29 3.49 16.16
N ARG A 130 2.07 2.91 17.34
CA ARG A 130 3.12 2.70 18.34
C ARG A 130 3.37 1.21 18.48
N ASP A 131 4.62 0.79 18.39
CA ASP A 131 4.98 -0.62 18.58
C ASP A 131 4.98 -1.02 20.07
N ALA A 132 5.26 -2.29 20.36
CA ALA A 132 5.29 -2.81 21.72
C ALA A 132 6.40 -2.21 22.60
N ALA A 133 7.47 -1.70 22.00
CA ALA A 133 8.56 -1.02 22.70
C ALA A 133 8.25 0.46 22.96
N GLY A 134 7.13 0.97 22.45
CA GLY A 134 6.76 2.36 22.55
C GLY A 134 7.33 3.22 21.41
N THR A 135 7.99 2.66 20.40
CA THR A 135 8.47 3.42 19.25
C THR A 135 7.28 3.92 18.43
N ILE A 136 7.31 5.20 18.05
CA ILE A 136 6.31 5.75 17.13
C ILE A 136 6.78 5.45 15.71
N CYS A 137 5.97 4.71 14.96
CA CYS A 137 6.24 4.38 13.57
C CYS A 137 5.29 5.16 12.67
N GLN A 138 5.82 5.81 11.65
CA GLN A 138 5.06 6.52 10.63
C GLN A 138 5.35 5.98 9.24
N TRP A 139 4.28 5.71 8.50
CA TRP A 139 4.32 5.42 7.07
C TRP A 139 3.63 6.55 6.32
N CYS A 140 4.39 7.27 5.50
CA CYS A 140 3.92 8.47 4.85
C CYS A 140 3.89 8.26 3.34
N PHE A 141 2.79 8.63 2.69
CA PHE A 141 2.78 8.93 1.26
C PHE A 141 3.08 10.42 1.11
N THR A 142 4.12 10.73 0.36
CA THR A 142 4.66 12.06 0.11
C THR A 142 4.87 12.27 -1.39
N GLU A 143 5.08 13.52 -1.82
CA GLU A 143 5.35 13.85 -3.23
C GLU A 143 4.30 13.22 -4.18
N ILE A 144 3.03 13.31 -3.80
CA ILE A 144 1.96 12.54 -4.43
C ILE A 144 1.48 13.22 -5.71
N GLU A 145 1.91 12.68 -6.84
CA GLU A 145 1.53 13.12 -8.17
C GLU A 145 0.55 12.16 -8.85
N ALA A 146 0.07 12.52 -10.04
CA ALA A 146 -0.84 11.66 -10.81
C ALA A 146 -0.23 10.28 -11.13
N ASN A 147 1.06 10.24 -11.48
CA ASN A 147 1.76 9.05 -11.99
C ASN A 147 2.99 8.65 -11.18
N SER A 148 3.27 9.32 -10.06
CA SER A 148 4.37 9.00 -9.17
C SER A 148 4.02 9.30 -7.72
N LEU A 149 4.64 8.58 -6.80
CA LEU A 149 4.62 8.91 -5.38
C LEU A 149 5.91 8.44 -4.71
N HIS A 150 6.26 9.11 -3.62
CA HIS A 150 7.29 8.68 -2.70
C HIS A 150 6.61 8.17 -1.43
N TRP A 151 6.92 6.96 -1.00
CA TRP A 151 6.45 6.45 0.28
C TRP A 151 7.63 6.24 1.20
N ILE A 152 7.52 6.68 2.45
CA ILE A 152 8.57 6.53 3.45
C ILE A 152 8.06 5.84 4.70
N SER A 153 8.90 4.99 5.30
CA SER A 153 8.74 4.56 6.68
C SER A 153 9.80 5.21 7.55
N ARG A 154 9.38 5.78 8.67
CA ARG A 154 10.25 6.39 9.66
C ARG A 154 9.78 6.06 11.07
N GLU A 155 10.71 6.09 12.00
CA GLU A 155 10.44 5.82 13.40
C GLU A 155 11.01 6.92 14.31
N SER A 156 10.40 7.08 15.47
CA SER A 156 10.85 8.01 16.51
C SER A 156 10.79 7.33 17.87
N THR A 157 11.89 7.41 18.60
CA THR A 157 12.05 6.94 19.98
C THR A 157 12.04 8.09 21.00
N ASP A 158 11.85 9.33 20.53
CA ASP A 158 11.96 10.55 21.33
C ASP A 158 10.72 11.46 21.24
N GLU A 159 9.55 10.83 21.08
CA GLU A 159 8.25 11.51 20.98
C GLU A 159 8.17 12.53 19.82
N ARG A 160 8.60 12.11 18.62
CA ARG A 160 8.56 12.86 17.36
C ARG A 160 9.52 14.06 17.29
N LYS A 161 10.52 14.13 18.18
CA LYS A 161 11.55 15.20 18.13
C LYS A 161 12.54 14.93 17.00
N SER A 162 12.89 13.67 16.78
CA SER A 162 13.70 13.22 15.65
C SER A 162 13.06 12.01 14.98
N TRP A 163 13.43 11.81 13.72
CA TRP A 163 12.94 10.70 12.90
C TRP A 163 14.13 9.98 12.30
N ARG A 164 14.12 8.65 12.42
CA ARG A 164 15.03 7.77 11.70
C ARG A 164 14.27 7.17 10.52
N LEU A 165 14.78 7.39 9.32
CA LEU A 165 14.26 6.75 8.11
C LEU A 165 14.61 5.26 8.14
N THR A 166 13.64 4.39 7.83
CA THR A 166 13.80 2.94 7.82
C THR A 166 13.53 2.32 6.46
N GLY A 167 12.79 3.02 5.60
CA GLY A 167 12.47 2.54 4.27
C GLY A 167 11.92 3.64 3.37
N GLU A 168 12.15 3.50 2.08
CA GLU A 168 11.72 4.42 1.03
C GLU A 168 11.27 3.61 -0.18
N PHE A 169 10.14 3.96 -0.76
CA PHE A 169 9.64 3.40 -2.00
C PHE A 169 9.42 4.54 -2.98
N TYR A 170 10.03 4.44 -4.15
CA TYR A 170 9.85 5.37 -5.25
C TYR A 170 9.00 4.68 -6.30
N LEU A 171 7.73 5.07 -6.40
CA LEU A 171 6.75 4.38 -7.21
C LEU A 171 6.34 5.23 -8.42
N LYS A 172 6.14 4.57 -9.55
CA LYS A 172 5.54 5.13 -10.76
C LYS A 172 4.39 4.24 -11.20
N ARG A 173 3.33 4.82 -11.78
CA ARG A 173 2.22 4.02 -12.32
C ARG A 173 2.74 3.06 -13.39
N SER A 174 2.32 1.80 -13.29
CA SER A 174 2.64 0.78 -14.28
C SER A 174 2.01 1.11 -15.62
N VAL A 175 2.81 1.13 -16.67
CA VAL A 175 2.32 1.16 -18.05
C VAL A 175 2.26 -0.29 -18.53
N ARG A 176 1.14 -0.98 -18.28
CA ARG A 176 0.92 -2.28 -18.93
C ARG A 176 0.35 -2.03 -20.33
N PRO A 177 0.90 -2.62 -21.40
CA PRO A 177 0.20 -2.70 -22.67
C PRO A 177 -1.13 -3.39 -22.42
N THR A 178 -2.23 -2.82 -22.91
CA THR A 178 -3.53 -3.49 -22.92
C THR A 178 -3.34 -4.80 -23.67
N ALA A 179 -3.58 -5.95 -23.02
CA ALA A 179 -3.61 -7.22 -23.72
C ALA A 179 -4.70 -7.11 -24.79
N VAL A 180 -4.31 -7.07 -26.07
CA VAL A 180 -5.24 -7.25 -27.18
C VAL A 180 -5.81 -8.66 -26.98
N SER A 181 -7.12 -8.76 -26.74
CA SER A 181 -7.78 -10.06 -26.72
C SER A 181 -7.51 -10.70 -28.08
N SER A 182 -6.70 -11.75 -28.11
CA SER A 182 -6.61 -12.62 -29.27
C SER A 182 -7.98 -13.28 -29.42
N GLY A 183 -8.79 -12.67 -30.30
CA GLY A 183 -10.03 -13.25 -30.78
C GLY A 183 -9.75 -14.59 -31.46
N GLU A 184 -10.78 -15.43 -31.39
CA GLU A 184 -10.93 -16.76 -31.95
C GLU A 184 -10.28 -16.97 -33.33
N VAL A 185 -9.77 -18.18 -33.52
CA VAL A 185 -9.86 -18.92 -34.80
C VAL A 185 -10.44 -20.30 -34.52
#